data_AF-A0A7H8PS73-F1
#
_entry.id   AF-A0A7H8PS73-F1
#
_cell.length_a   1.000
_cell.length_b   1.000
_cell.length_c   1.000
_cell.angle_alpha   90.00
_cell.angle_beta   90.00
_cell.angle_gamma   90.00
#
_symmetry.space_group_name_H-M   'P 1'
#
loop_
_entity.id
_entity.type
_entity.pdbx_description
1 polymer ?
#
loop_
_entity_poly.entity_id
_entity_poly.type
_entity_poly.pdbx_seq_one_letter_code
_entity_poly.pdbx_strand_id
1 'polypeptide(L)'
;MKPKNSKERRNSVLKFIILFLCTTGLIVAALFFDFNRVPLKENKVLRERAVAIEKEMKFQGEFSNEINNVRSLIDSLDVPGQNLPHINSLITSKIVDIQKSLPKEDSTYRYEMYTNMVQTYVDIQQMKGKLLQYEDIDKTLEEYKEEIDRLRDELNQANRNLDAYRLSRN
;
A
#
# COMPACT_ATOMS: atom_id res chain seq x y z
N MET A 1 63.46 -45.46 -52.35
CA MET A 1 62.93 -44.55 -53.40
C MET A 1 62.34 -43.31 -52.74
N LYS A 2 62.82 -42.09 -53.05
CA LYS A 2 62.16 -40.85 -52.59
C LYS A 2 60.85 -40.70 -53.38
N PRO A 3 59.70 -40.51 -52.72
CA PRO A 3 58.43 -40.39 -53.43
C PRO A 3 58.44 -39.16 -54.34
N LYS A 4 58.16 -39.36 -55.63
CA LYS A 4 58.17 -38.32 -56.68
C LYS A 4 57.20 -37.17 -56.39
N ASN A 5 56.18 -37.42 -55.54
CA ASN A 5 55.18 -36.45 -55.13
C ASN A 5 55.44 -35.78 -53.75
N SER A 6 56.70 -35.62 -53.35
CA SER A 6 57.04 -34.96 -52.08
C SER A 6 56.63 -33.48 -52.04
N LYS A 7 56.56 -32.80 -53.19
CA LYS A 7 56.30 -31.35 -53.27
C LYS A 7 54.82 -31.03 -53.13
N GLU A 8 53.93 -31.78 -53.78
CA GLU A 8 52.48 -31.56 -53.61
C GLU A 8 52.03 -32.00 -52.23
N ARG A 9 52.59 -33.09 -51.67
CA ARG A 9 52.29 -33.53 -50.30
C ARG A 9 52.57 -32.43 -49.27
N ARG A 10 53.69 -31.70 -49.42
CA ARG A 10 54.02 -30.58 -48.52
C ARG A 10 53.05 -29.41 -48.69
N ASN A 11 52.63 -29.12 -49.91
CA ASN A 11 51.66 -28.06 -50.20
C ASN A 11 50.27 -28.38 -49.63
N SER A 12 49.80 -29.61 -49.79
CA SER A 12 48.51 -30.06 -49.25
C SER A 12 48.49 -30.05 -47.72
N VAL A 13 49.59 -30.49 -47.08
CA VAL A 13 49.72 -30.41 -45.61
C VAL A 13 49.75 -28.96 -45.14
N LEU A 14 50.43 -28.06 -45.85
CA LEU A 14 50.45 -26.64 -45.50
C LEU A 14 49.06 -25.99 -45.62
N LYS A 15 48.33 -26.28 -46.71
CA LYS A 15 46.94 -25.82 -46.88
C LYS A 15 46.02 -26.35 -45.79
N PHE A 16 46.19 -27.62 -45.40
CA PHE A 16 45.43 -28.22 -44.30
C PHE A 16 45.71 -27.53 -42.97
N ILE A 17 46.98 -27.26 -42.63
CA ILE A 17 47.36 -26.57 -41.38
C ILE A 17 46.78 -25.15 -41.36
N ILE A 18 46.85 -24.42 -42.47
CA ILE A 18 46.28 -23.06 -42.56
C ILE A 18 44.77 -23.11 -42.37
N LEU A 19 44.07 -24.01 -43.08
CA LEU A 19 42.62 -24.17 -42.94
C LEU A 19 42.23 -24.58 -41.51
N PHE A 20 43.00 -25.47 -40.89
CA PHE A 20 42.79 -25.91 -39.51
C PHE A 20 42.97 -24.76 -38.51
N LEU A 21 44.01 -23.94 -38.67
CA LEU A 21 44.23 -22.78 -37.81
C LEU A 21 43.15 -21.70 -38.03
N CYS A 22 42.73 -21.46 -39.28
CA CYS A 22 41.64 -20.52 -39.57
C CYS A 22 40.30 -20.97 -38.96
N THR A 23 39.95 -22.25 -39.13
CA THR A 23 38.70 -22.80 -38.57
C THR A 23 38.71 -22.85 -37.05
N THR A 24 39.82 -23.30 -36.45
CA THR A 24 40.00 -23.29 -34.99
C THR A 24 39.96 -21.86 -34.45
N GLY A 25 40.63 -20.91 -35.12
CA GLY A 25 40.61 -19.49 -34.76
C GLY A 25 39.21 -18.89 -34.83
N LEU A 26 38.42 -19.23 -35.85
CA LEU A 26 37.02 -18.81 -35.96
C LEU A 26 36.16 -19.38 -34.83
N ILE A 27 36.34 -20.65 -34.47
CA ILE A 27 35.59 -21.28 -33.36
C ILE A 27 35.95 -20.61 -32.03
N VAL A 28 37.24 -20.39 -31.75
CA VAL A 28 37.69 -19.72 -30.52
C VAL A 28 37.19 -18.29 -30.46
N ALA A 29 37.24 -17.55 -31.57
CA ALA A 29 36.72 -16.19 -31.64
C ALA A 29 35.21 -16.16 -31.41
N ALA A 30 34.44 -17.05 -32.05
CA ALA A 30 33.00 -17.16 -31.86
C ALA A 30 32.67 -17.42 -30.39
N LEU A 31 33.32 -18.39 -29.75
CA LEU A 31 33.14 -18.68 -28.32
C LEU A 31 33.52 -17.46 -27.46
N PHE A 32 34.63 -16.79 -27.73
CA PHE A 32 35.06 -15.64 -26.93
C PHE A 32 34.08 -14.46 -27.02
N PHE A 33 33.52 -14.18 -28.20
CA PHE A 33 32.54 -13.10 -28.36
C PHE A 33 31.18 -13.44 -27.75
N ASP A 34 30.75 -14.70 -27.83
CA ASP A 34 29.48 -15.16 -27.25
C ASP A 34 29.55 -15.19 -25.72
N PHE A 35 30.63 -15.76 -25.16
CA PHE A 35 30.81 -15.90 -23.71
C PHE A 35 31.17 -14.61 -22.98
N ASN A 36 31.83 -13.62 -23.59
CA ASN A 36 32.19 -12.41 -22.84
C ASN A 36 31.09 -11.35 -22.76
N ARG A 37 30.19 -11.28 -23.75
CA ARG A 37 29.21 -10.19 -23.81
C ARG A 37 27.88 -10.54 -23.16
N VAL A 38 27.43 -11.78 -23.30
CA VAL A 38 26.13 -12.23 -22.81
C VAL A 38 26.08 -12.27 -21.27
N PRO A 39 26.94 -13.01 -20.55
CA PRO A 39 26.81 -13.14 -19.10
C PRO A 39 27.14 -11.86 -18.33
N LEU A 40 28.00 -10.97 -18.86
CA LEU A 40 28.28 -9.68 -18.22
C LEU A 40 27.07 -8.73 -18.30
N LYS A 41 26.41 -8.69 -19.47
CA LYS A 41 25.23 -7.84 -19.66
C LYS A 41 24.02 -8.38 -18.89
N GLU A 42 23.81 -9.70 -18.90
CA GLU A 42 22.76 -10.35 -18.12
C GLU A 42 22.94 -10.12 -16.63
N ASN A 43 24.15 -10.33 -16.09
CA ASN A 43 24.43 -10.07 -14.67
C ASN A 43 24.18 -8.61 -14.29
N LYS A 44 24.54 -7.66 -15.17
CA LYS A 44 24.28 -6.24 -14.93
C LYS A 44 22.77 -5.96 -14.82
N VAL A 45 21.99 -6.44 -15.78
CA VAL A 45 20.52 -6.26 -15.78
C VAL A 45 19.87 -6.94 -14.59
N LEU A 46 20.31 -8.16 -14.24
CA LEU A 46 19.83 -8.88 -13.07
C LEU A 46 20.13 -8.12 -11.78
N ARG A 47 21.33 -7.56 -11.65
CA ARG A 47 21.71 -6.76 -10.48
C ARG A 47 20.89 -5.47 -10.37
N GLU A 48 20.66 -4.78 -11.49
CA GLU A 48 19.79 -3.59 -11.54
C GLU A 48 18.35 -3.93 -11.10
N ARG A 49 17.80 -5.04 -11.58
CA ARG A 49 16.47 -5.52 -11.17
C ARG A 49 16.42 -5.92 -9.70
N ALA A 50 17.45 -6.59 -9.19
CA ALA A 50 17.53 -6.98 -7.78
C ALA A 50 17.50 -5.76 -6.86
N VAL A 51 18.27 -4.71 -7.18
CA VAL A 51 18.28 -3.46 -6.42
C VAL A 51 16.91 -2.76 -6.46
N ALA A 52 16.23 -2.76 -7.62
CA ALA A 52 14.89 -2.19 -7.73
C ALA A 52 13.86 -2.96 -6.86
N ILE A 53 13.92 -4.30 -6.86
CA ILE A 53 13.07 -5.15 -6.03
C ILE A 53 13.35 -4.92 -4.54
N GLU A 54 14.62 -4.85 -4.14
CA GLU A 54 15.00 -4.61 -2.74
C GLU A 54 14.47 -3.25 -2.25
N LYS A 55 14.57 -2.21 -3.09
CA LYS A 55 14.00 -0.88 -2.78
C LYS A 55 12.48 -0.94 -2.63
N GLU A 56 11.79 -1.65 -3.51
CA GLU A 56 10.33 -1.83 -3.46
C GLU A 56 9.92 -2.62 -2.21
N MET A 57 10.61 -3.71 -1.88
CA MET A 57 10.33 -4.51 -0.68
C MET A 57 10.52 -3.70 0.59
N LYS A 58 11.58 -2.88 0.65
CA LYS A 58 11.81 -1.98 1.78
C LYS A 58 10.67 -0.98 1.93
N PHE A 59 10.27 -0.32 0.84
CA PHE A 59 9.14 0.60 0.84
C PHE A 59 7.84 -0.08 1.30
N GLN A 60 7.54 -1.27 0.77
CA GLN A 60 6.36 -2.05 1.16
C GLN A 60 6.34 -2.38 2.65
N GLY A 61 7.49 -2.76 3.21
CA GLY A 61 7.62 -3.03 4.64
C GLY A 61 7.40 -1.78 5.50
N GLU A 62 7.99 -0.65 5.09
CA GLU A 62 7.80 0.65 5.77
C GLU A 62 6.33 1.11 5.70
N PHE A 63 5.73 1.09 4.51
CA PHE A 63 4.33 1.43 4.29
C PHE A 63 3.39 0.56 5.12
N SER A 64 3.61 -0.75 5.16
CA SER A 64 2.79 -1.67 5.95
C SER A 64 2.85 -1.35 7.45
N ASN A 65 4.04 -1.04 7.97
CA ASN A 65 4.21 -0.64 9.36
C ASN A 65 3.49 0.68 9.67
N GLU A 66 3.60 1.68 8.80
CA GLU A 66 2.92 2.97 8.97
C GLU A 66 1.40 2.82 8.96
N ILE A 67 0.85 2.02 8.04
CA ILE A 67 -0.58 1.72 7.97
C ILE A 67 -1.07 0.95 9.22
N ASN A 68 -0.29 -0.01 9.71
CA ASN A 68 -0.63 -0.74 10.94
C ASN A 68 -0.68 0.21 12.16
N ASN A 69 0.20 1.21 12.21
CA ASN A 69 0.17 2.23 13.25
C ASN A 69 -1.09 3.11 13.15
N VAL A 70 -1.47 3.53 11.93
CA VAL A 70 -2.71 4.28 11.69
C VAL A 70 -3.92 3.46 12.13
N ARG A 71 -3.97 2.17 11.77
CA ARG A 71 -5.01 1.25 12.22
C ARG A 71 -5.11 1.19 13.74
N SER A 72 -3.99 1.02 14.44
CA SER A 72 -3.98 0.95 15.91
C SER A 72 -4.49 2.24 16.57
N LEU A 73 -4.21 3.40 15.96
CA LEU A 73 -4.75 4.68 16.44
C LEU A 73 -6.26 4.79 16.19
N ILE A 74 -6.73 4.34 15.01
CA ILE A 74 -8.16 4.28 14.67
C ILE A 74 -8.90 3.33 15.62
N ASP A 75 -8.33 2.18 15.95
CA ASP A 75 -8.90 1.23 16.93
C ASP A 75 -8.96 1.85 18.34
N SER A 76 -8.07 2.79 18.66
CA SER A 76 -8.07 3.51 19.95
C SER A 76 -9.20 4.54 20.07
N LEU A 77 -9.87 4.92 18.96
CA LEU A 77 -11.02 5.83 19.00
C LEU A 77 -12.22 5.22 19.73
N ASP A 78 -12.32 3.89 19.79
CA ASP A 78 -13.41 3.19 20.49
C ASP A 78 -13.15 3.07 22.01
N VAL A 79 -11.99 3.49 22.51
CA VAL A 79 -11.62 3.30 23.92
C VAL A 79 -12.17 4.47 24.76
N PRO A 80 -13.04 4.20 25.76
CA PRO A 80 -13.58 5.25 26.61
C PRO A 80 -12.51 6.00 27.40
N GLY A 81 -12.70 7.31 27.58
CA GLY A 81 -11.81 8.15 28.40
C GLY A 81 -10.53 8.62 27.69
N GLN A 82 -10.35 8.32 26.41
CA GLN A 82 -9.24 8.87 25.63
C GLN A 82 -9.52 10.27 25.09
N ASN A 83 -8.45 11.03 24.83
CA ASN A 83 -8.54 12.36 24.21
C ASN A 83 -8.76 12.20 22.69
N LEU A 84 -10.02 12.08 22.28
CA LEU A 84 -10.42 11.92 20.87
C LEU A 84 -9.86 13.02 19.95
N PRO A 85 -9.87 14.32 20.32
CA PRO A 85 -9.23 15.36 19.50
C PRO A 85 -7.74 15.12 19.26
N HIS A 86 -7.00 14.71 20.30
CA HIS A 86 -5.57 14.43 20.19
C HIS A 86 -5.30 13.24 19.26
N ILE A 87 -6.04 12.14 19.42
CA ILE A 87 -5.89 10.94 18.59
C ILE A 87 -6.22 11.23 17.13
N ASN A 88 -7.30 11.97 16.87
CA ASN A 88 -7.66 12.38 15.51
C ASN A 88 -6.58 13.26 14.85
N SER A 89 -5.93 14.13 15.62
CA SER A 89 -4.80 14.91 15.12
C SER A 89 -3.60 14.02 14.77
N LEU A 90 -3.29 13.03 15.62
CA LEU A 90 -2.23 12.07 15.35
C LEU A 90 -2.51 11.22 14.11
N ILE A 91 -3.74 10.69 13.97
CA ILE A 91 -4.16 9.92 12.79
C ILE A 91 -3.97 10.77 11.53
N THR A 92 -4.50 11.98 11.52
CA THR A 92 -4.39 12.90 10.38
C THR A 92 -2.93 13.17 10.01
N SER A 93 -2.08 13.44 11.01
CA SER A 93 -0.64 13.65 10.77
C SER A 93 0.01 12.44 10.13
N LYS A 94 -0.25 11.23 10.65
CA LYS A 94 0.32 9.99 10.11
C LYS A 94 -0.14 9.69 8.70
N ILE A 95 -1.42 9.91 8.40
CA ILE A 95 -1.97 9.75 7.04
C ILE A 95 -1.27 10.72 6.07
N VAL A 96 -1.09 11.99 6.46
CA VAL A 96 -0.39 12.97 5.63
C VAL A 96 1.06 12.58 5.39
N ASP A 97 1.74 12.03 6.40
CA ASP A 97 3.12 11.56 6.26
C ASP A 97 3.22 10.38 5.28
N ILE A 98 2.30 9.42 5.37
CA ILE A 98 2.21 8.29 4.41
C ILE A 98 1.94 8.81 2.99
N GLN A 99 1.00 9.74 2.82
CA GLN A 99 0.70 10.31 1.50
C GLN A 99 1.92 10.99 0.86
N LYS A 100 2.76 11.64 1.67
CA LYS A 100 4.02 12.26 1.19
C LYS A 100 5.09 11.24 0.84
N SER A 101 5.10 10.07 1.49
CA SER A 101 6.08 9.02 1.27
C SER A 101 5.77 8.18 0.03
N LEU A 102 4.53 8.23 -0.48
CA LEU A 102 4.12 7.51 -1.68
C LEU A 102 5.03 7.86 -2.87
N PRO A 103 5.49 6.86 -3.64
CA PRO A 103 6.29 7.10 -4.83
C PRO A 103 5.47 7.93 -5.83
N LYS A 104 6.02 9.08 -6.25
CA LYS A 104 5.36 10.00 -7.18
C LYS A 104 5.04 9.30 -8.50
N GLU A 105 3.85 9.59 -9.02
CA GLU A 105 3.20 9.06 -10.24
C GLU A 105 4.16 8.61 -11.36
N ASP A 106 4.71 7.40 -11.24
CA ASP A 106 4.88 6.54 -12.41
C ASP A 106 3.57 5.76 -12.50
N SER A 107 2.86 5.90 -13.62
CA SER A 107 1.52 5.38 -13.98
C SER A 107 1.30 3.87 -13.75
N THR A 108 1.51 3.44 -12.53
CA THR A 108 1.62 2.04 -12.13
C THR A 108 0.46 1.73 -11.21
N TYR A 109 -0.16 0.57 -11.43
CA TYR A 109 -1.15 -0.06 -10.54
C TYR A 109 -0.79 0.01 -9.04
N ARG A 110 0.51 0.01 -8.70
CA ARG A 110 1.00 0.10 -7.31
C ARG A 110 0.68 1.43 -6.64
N TYR A 111 0.84 2.56 -7.33
CA TYR A 111 0.55 3.88 -6.74
C TYR A 111 -0.93 3.99 -6.39
N GLU A 112 -1.81 3.58 -7.32
CA GLU A 112 -3.25 3.54 -7.11
C GLU A 112 -3.61 2.58 -5.95
N MET A 113 -2.98 1.42 -5.88
CA MET A 113 -3.16 0.48 -4.76
C MET A 113 -2.84 1.13 -3.41
N TYR A 114 -1.66 1.75 -3.26
CA TYR A 114 -1.29 2.41 -1.99
C TYR A 114 -2.23 3.57 -1.66
N THR A 115 -2.60 4.37 -2.66
CA THR A 115 -3.54 5.49 -2.49
C THR A 115 -4.91 5.01 -2.03
N ASN A 116 -5.44 3.96 -2.64
CA ASN A 116 -6.73 3.36 -2.28
C ASN A 116 -6.71 2.78 -0.86
N MET A 117 -5.60 2.16 -0.45
CA MET A 117 -5.43 1.68 0.94
C MET A 117 -5.47 2.85 1.92
N VAL A 118 -4.71 3.93 1.66
CA VAL A 118 -4.72 5.12 2.51
C VAL A 118 -6.12 5.72 2.60
N GLN A 119 -6.80 5.85 1.46
CA GLN A 119 -8.17 6.38 1.41
C GLN A 119 -9.14 5.52 2.22
N THR A 120 -9.01 4.20 2.16
CA THR A 120 -9.85 3.28 2.96
C THR A 120 -9.71 3.57 4.46
N TYR A 121 -8.51 3.84 4.96
CA TYR A 121 -8.31 4.18 6.38
C TYR A 121 -8.83 5.56 6.75
N VAL A 122 -8.76 6.54 5.83
CA VAL A 122 -9.43 7.84 5.99
C VAL A 122 -10.93 7.65 6.13
N ASP A 123 -11.54 6.84 5.27
CA ASP A 123 -12.97 6.58 5.28
C ASP A 123 -13.38 5.86 6.59
N ILE A 124 -12.59 4.88 7.05
CA ILE A 124 -12.81 4.21 8.34
C ILE A 124 -12.75 5.20 9.51
N GLN A 125 -11.75 6.08 9.54
CA GLN A 125 -11.65 7.12 10.58
C GLN A 125 -12.91 7.99 10.61
N GLN A 126 -13.37 8.45 9.43
CA GLN A 126 -14.56 9.28 9.33
C GLN A 126 -15.83 8.53 9.76
N MET A 127 -15.97 7.27 9.36
CA MET A 127 -17.10 6.43 9.76
C MET A 127 -17.14 6.21 11.28
N LYS A 128 -16.00 5.91 11.91
CA LYS A 128 -15.91 5.80 13.37
C LYS A 128 -16.27 7.12 14.06
N GLY A 129 -15.78 8.25 13.55
CA GLY A 129 -16.14 9.57 14.07
C GLY A 129 -17.65 9.84 14.02
N LYS A 130 -18.34 9.43 12.95
CA LYS A 130 -19.80 9.53 12.85
C LYS A 130 -20.53 8.58 13.80
N LEU A 131 -20.04 7.35 13.97
CA LEU A 131 -20.63 6.39 14.91
C LEU A 131 -20.62 6.91 16.35
N LEU A 132 -19.50 7.51 16.79
CA LEU A 132 -19.41 8.12 18.11
C LEU A 132 -20.41 9.27 18.29
N GLN A 133 -20.66 10.07 17.25
CA GLN A 133 -21.69 11.12 17.30
C GLN A 133 -23.10 10.55 17.43
N TYR A 134 -23.38 9.38 16.84
CA TYR A 134 -24.70 8.75 16.95
C TYR A 134 -24.95 8.13 18.33
N GLU A 135 -23.92 7.62 19.00
CA GLU A 135 -24.04 7.11 20.37
C GLU A 135 -24.55 8.18 21.35
N ASP A 136 -24.04 9.41 21.23
CA ASP A 136 -24.54 10.56 21.99
C ASP A 136 -25.98 10.96 21.61
N ILE A 137 -26.37 10.80 20.34
CA ILE A 137 -27.72 11.11 19.86
C ILE A 137 -28.75 10.14 20.43
N ASP A 138 -28.45 8.84 20.51
CA ASP A 138 -29.38 7.85 21.06
C ASP A 138 -29.69 8.14 22.53
N LYS A 139 -28.68 8.54 23.30
CA LYS A 139 -28.87 8.97 24.70
C LYS A 139 -29.72 10.24 24.79
N THR A 140 -29.42 11.24 23.96
CA THR A 140 -30.18 12.50 23.93
C THR A 140 -31.64 12.27 23.52
N LEU A 141 -31.88 11.34 22.59
CA LEU A 141 -33.22 10.98 22.13
C LEU A 141 -34.04 10.34 23.26
N GLU A 142 -33.40 9.48 24.07
CA GLU A 142 -34.06 8.87 25.23
C GLU A 142 -34.38 9.91 26.30
N GLU A 143 -33.45 10.83 26.60
CA GLU A 143 -33.68 11.96 27.51
C GLU A 143 -34.87 12.82 27.04
N TYR A 144 -34.98 13.11 25.74
CA TYR A 144 -36.11 13.86 25.18
C TYR A 144 -37.44 13.10 25.25
N LYS A 145 -37.46 11.78 25.11
CA LYS A 145 -38.69 10.99 25.30
C LYS A 145 -39.17 11.08 26.75
N GLU A 146 -38.25 10.91 27.71
CA GLU A 146 -38.59 11.04 29.13
C GLU A 146 -39.12 12.43 29.47
N GLU A 147 -38.51 13.49 28.91
CA GLU A 147 -38.97 14.87 29.07
C GLU A 147 -40.40 15.06 28.51
N ILE A 148 -40.68 14.52 27.32
CA ILE A 148 -42.01 14.59 26.70
C ILE A 148 -43.06 13.89 27.55
N ASP A 149 -42.75 12.71 28.10
CA ASP A 149 -43.70 11.97 28.93
C ASP A 149 -43.94 12.70 30.27
N ARG A 150 -42.90 13.27 30.88
CA ARG A 150 -43.05 14.16 32.06
C ARG A 150 -43.96 15.35 31.76
N LEU A 151 -43.70 16.08 30.68
CA LEU A 151 -44.48 17.26 30.30
C LEU A 151 -45.94 16.90 29.99
N ARG A 152 -46.20 15.73 29.41
CA ARG A 152 -47.56 15.21 29.20
C ARG A 152 -48.28 14.96 30.51
N ASP A 153 -47.60 14.34 31.48
CA ASP A 153 -48.17 14.08 32.80
C ASP A 153 -48.45 15.37 33.57
N GLU A 154 -47.54 16.34 33.54
CA GLU A 154 -47.73 17.67 34.13
C GLU A 154 -48.91 18.41 33.49
N LEU A 155 -49.01 18.38 32.16
CA LEU A 155 -50.10 19.01 31.43
C LEU A 155 -51.44 18.35 31.76
N ASN A 156 -51.47 17.02 31.88
CA ASN A 156 -52.65 16.29 32.31
C ASN A 156 -53.05 16.65 33.75
N GLN A 157 -52.10 16.79 34.66
CA GLN A 157 -52.38 17.26 36.03
C GLN A 157 -52.88 18.70 36.06
N ALA A 158 -52.26 19.60 35.32
CA ALA A 158 -52.67 20.99 35.22
C ALA A 158 -54.11 21.12 34.69
N ASN A 159 -54.45 20.36 33.65
CA ASN A 159 -55.81 20.32 33.10
C ASN A 159 -56.82 19.80 34.13
N ARG A 160 -56.50 18.70 34.84
CA ARG A 160 -57.37 18.17 35.91
C ARG A 160 -57.60 19.19 37.03
N ASN A 161 -56.55 19.88 37.46
CA ASN A 161 -56.64 20.92 38.47
C ASN A 161 -57.52 22.09 37.98
N LEU A 162 -57.34 22.50 36.72
CA LEU A 162 -58.10 23.58 36.11
C LEU A 162 -59.59 23.22 35.97
N ASP A 163 -59.91 21.98 35.62
CA ASP A 163 -61.30 21.50 35.58
C ASP A 163 -61.92 21.42 36.98
N ALA A 164 -61.15 21.01 38.00
CA ALA A 164 -61.59 21.05 39.40
C ALA A 164 -61.93 22.49 39.85
N TYR A 165 -61.09 23.48 39.49
CA TYR A 165 -61.38 24.90 39.78
C TYR A 165 -62.59 25.45 39.02
N ARG A 166 -62.85 24.96 37.79
CA ARG A 166 -64.04 25.33 37.03
C ARG A 166 -65.31 24.78 37.67
N LEU A 167 -65.27 23.54 38.17
CA LEU A 167 -66.38 22.90 38.85
C LEU A 167 -66.66 23.50 40.23
N SER A 168 -65.65 23.98 40.95
CA SER A 168 -65.82 24.59 42.27
C SER A 168 -66.38 26.02 42.25
N ARG A 169 -66.55 26.62 41.07
CA ARG A 169 -66.97 28.02 40.88
C ARG A 169 -68.40 28.17 40.38
N ASN A 170 -69.09 27.05 40.09
CA ASN A 170 -70.52 26.93 39.86
C ASN A 170 -71.21 26.34 41.09
#